data_AF-A0A7X9B7M5-F1
#
_entry.id   AF-A0A7X9B7M5-F1
#
_cell.length_a   1.000
_cell.length_b   1.000
_cell.length_c   1.000
_cell.angle_alpha   90.00
_cell.angle_beta   90.00
_cell.angle_gamma   90.00
#
_symmetry.space_group_name_H-M   'P 1'
#
loop_
_entity.id
_entity.type
_entity.pdbx_description
1 polymer ?
#
loop_
_entity_poly.entity_id
_entity_poly.type
_entity_poly.pdbx_seq_one_letter_code
_entity_poly.pdbx_strand_id
1 'polypeptide(L)' 'MKVILLKDVKGQGEAGDLVNAKDGYARNFLIP' A
#
# COMPACT_ATOMS: atom_id res chain seq x y z
N MET A 1 4.07 -4.40 -7.10
CA MET A 1 4.92 -4.41 -5.90
C MET A 1 4.10 -4.86 -4.70
N LYS A 2 4.56 -5.88 -3.97
CA LYS A 2 3.96 -6.24 -2.68
C LYS A 2 4.44 -5.26 -1.61
N VAL A 3 3.51 -4.65 -0.89
CA VAL A 3 3.79 -3.68 0.18
C VAL A 3 2.93 -4.01 1.39
N ILE A 4 3.46 -3.75 2.58
CA ILE A 4 2.69 -3.86 3.83
C ILE A 4 2.13 -2.48 4.18
N LEU A 5 0.84 -2.40 4.43
CA LEU A 5 0.21 -1.16 4.87
C LEU A 5 0.57 -0.92 6.34
N LEU A 6 1.14 0.24 6.67
CA LEU A 6 1.42 0.59 8.07
C LEU A 6 0.20 1.20 8.79
N LYS A 7 -0.82 1.59 8.02
CA LYS A 7 -2.06 2.23 8.47
C LYS A 7 -3.20 1.76 7.59
N ASP A 8 -4.43 1.87 8.08
CA ASP A 8 -5.61 1.57 7.30
C ASP A 8 -5.71 2.53 6.11
N VAL A 9 -5.80 1.98 4.90
CA VAL A 9 -5.96 2.75 3.67
C VAL A 9 -7.28 2.36 3.04
N LYS A 10 -8.22 3.31 3.04
CA LYS A 10 -9.58 3.12 2.54
C LYS A 10 -9.58 2.69 1.07
N GLY A 11 -10.01 1.46 0.82
CA GLY A 11 -10.08 0.86 -0.53
C GLY A 11 -8.87 0.00 -0.91
N GLN A 12 -7.86 -0.11 -0.03
CA GLN A 12 -6.63 -0.86 -0.27
C GLN A 12 -6.45 -1.96 0.77
N GLY A 13 -6.77 -1.71 2.04
CA GLY A 13 -6.69 -2.70 3.11
C GLY A 13 -6.52 -2.07 4.49
N GLU A 14 -6.39 -2.91 5.51
CA GLU A 14 -6.15 -2.51 6.90
C GLU A 14 -4.64 -2.45 7.21
N ALA A 15 -4.29 -1.86 8.35
CA ALA A 15 -2.93 -1.81 8.85
C ALA A 15 -2.41 -3.23 9.11
N GLY A 16 -1.27 -3.57 8.50
CA GLY A 16 -0.67 -4.89 8.54
C GLY A 16 -1.02 -5.77 7.33
N ASP A 17 -1.95 -5.34 6.48
CA ASP A 17 -2.27 -6.10 5.27
C ASP A 17 -1.18 -6.01 4.22
N LEU A 18 -0.94 -7.15 3.59
CA LEU A 18 0.04 -7.30 2.52
C LEU A 18 -0.67 -7.17 1.17
N VAL A 19 -0.62 -5.97 0.61
CA VAL A 19 -1.35 -5.61 -0.61
C VAL A 19 -0.43 -5.60 -1.82
N ASN A 20 -0.96 -6.03 -2.96
CA ASN A 20 -0.22 -5.95 -4.23
C ASN A 20 -0.58 -4.64 -4.95
N ALA A 21 0.21 -3.61 -4.71
CA ALA A 21 0.04 -2.30 -5.31
C ALA A 21 0.76 -2.20 -6.68
N LYS A 22 0.23 -1.38 -7.59
CA LYS A 22 0.95 -1.03 -8.83
C LYS A 22 2.23 -0.26 -8.49
N ASP A 23 3.31 -0.53 -9.22
CA ASP A 23 4.64 0.00 -8.87
C ASP A 23 4.71 1.53 -8.87
N GLY A 24 3.95 2.20 -9.74
CA GLY A 24 3.85 3.67 -9.75
C GLY A 24 3.07 4.21 -8.55
N TYR A 25 1.99 3.54 -8.14
CA TYR A 25 1.20 3.94 -6.97
C TYR A 25 1.99 3.71 -5.67
N ALA A 26 2.68 2.58 -5.56
CA ALA A 26 3.55 2.30 -4.42
C ALA A 26 4.65 3.35 -4.27
N ARG A 27 5.39 3.66 -5.35
CA ARG A 27 6.54 4.57 -5.29
C ARG A 27 6.18 6.06 -5.22
N ASN A 28 5.08 6.48 -5.83
CA ASN A 28 4.73 7.90 -5.92
C ASN A 28 3.70 8.35 -4.88
N PHE A 29 3.00 7.42 -4.21
CA PHE A 29 1.92 7.74 -3.28
C PHE A 29 2.01 7.03 -1.93
N LEU A 30 2.35 5.73 -1.89
CA LEU A 30 2.39 4.97 -0.63
C LEU A 30 3.72 5.07 0.14
N ILE A 31 4.85 5.21 -0.55
CA ILE A 31 6.20 5.23 0.03
C ILE A 31 6.93 6.61 -0.04
N PRO A 32 6.38 7.73 -0.56
CA PRO A 32 7.17 8.96 -0.64
C PRO A 32 7.66 9.46 0.72
#